data_AF-A0ABD4LM02-F1
#
_entry.id   AF-A0ABD4LM02-F1
#
_cell.length_a   1.000
_cell.length_b   1.000
_cell.length_c   1.000
_cell.angle_alpha   90.00
_cell.angle_beta   90.00
_cell.angle_gamma   90.00
#
_symmetry.space_group_name_H-M   'P 1'
#
loop_
_entity.id
_entity.type
_entity.pdbx_description
1 polymer ?
#
loop_
_entity_poly.entity_id
_entity_poly.type
_entity_poly.pdbx_seq_one_letter_code
_entity_poly.pdbx_strand_id
1 'polypeptide(L)' 'MESDTMHWYEFRLRGLSLGAQPKDFVDVNHEHGRFGAVAYNRELTEEEIERYELTKIDVRKD' A
#
# COMPACT_ATOMS: atom_id res chain seq x y z
N MET A 1 20.50 1.59 -13.13
CA MET A 1 19.57 0.76 -12.33
C MET A 1 18.56 1.75 -11.79
N GLU A 2 17.40 1.85 -12.44
CA GLU A 2 16.34 2.71 -11.94
C GLU A 2 15.95 2.19 -10.56
N SER A 3 16.00 3.07 -9.57
CA SER A 3 15.47 2.80 -8.25
C SER A 3 14.00 2.50 -8.43
N ASP A 4 13.62 1.21 -8.32
CA ASP A 4 12.24 0.76 -8.31
C ASP A 4 11.53 1.52 -7.18
N THR A 5 10.85 2.60 -7.53
CA THR A 5 10.26 3.51 -6.55
C THR A 5 8.96 2.88 -6.13
N MET A 6 9.02 2.09 -5.06
CA MET A 6 7.85 1.46 -4.48
C MET A 6 6.95 2.51 -3.83
N HIS A 7 5.68 2.51 -4.23
CA HIS A 7 4.66 3.38 -3.65
C HIS A 7 3.90 2.61 -2.58
N TRP A 8 4.03 3.04 -1.33
CA TRP A 8 3.47 2.35 -0.17
C TRP A 8 2.17 2.96 0.31
N TYR A 9 1.29 2.08 0.76
CA TYR A 9 -0.05 2.42 1.22
C TYR A 9 -0.41 1.60 2.46
N GLU A 10 -0.74 2.29 3.56
CA GLU A 10 -1.25 1.64 4.77
C GLU A 10 -2.75 1.35 4.67
N PHE A 11 -3.19 0.28 5.34
CA PHE A 11 -4.60 -0.06 5.47
C PHE A 11 -5.27 0.73 6.60
N ARG A 12 -6.44 1.35 6.34
CA ARG A 12 -7.18 2.11 7.37
C ARG A 12 -8.16 1.29 8.22
N LEU A 13 -8.93 0.41 7.59
CA LEU A 13 -10.06 -0.28 8.26
C LEU A 13 -9.85 -1.78 8.49
N ARG A 14 -9.10 -2.44 7.62
CA ARG A 14 -8.90 -3.90 7.62
C ARG A 14 -7.53 -4.25 7.05
N GLY A 15 -6.89 -5.29 7.56
CA GLY A 15 -5.62 -5.77 7.03
C GLY A 15 -5.75 -6.52 5.70
N LEU A 16 -4.61 -6.97 5.20
CA LEU A 16 -4.48 -7.70 3.93
C LEU A 16 -5.48 -8.86 3.84
N SER A 17 -6.39 -8.79 2.88
CA SER A 17 -7.41 -9.81 2.64
C SER A 17 -7.95 -9.70 1.21
N LEU A 18 -8.68 -10.72 0.74
CA LEU A 18 -9.23 -10.70 -0.61
C LEU A 18 -10.21 -9.53 -0.79
N GLY A 19 -9.91 -8.65 -1.75
CA GLY A 19 -10.72 -7.45 -2.03
C GLY A 19 -10.44 -6.26 -1.10
N ALA A 20 -9.43 -6.34 -0.23
CA ALA A 20 -8.98 -5.19 0.55
C ALA A 20 -7.99 -4.29 -0.20
N GLN A 21 -7.44 -4.75 -1.33
CA GLN A 21 -6.45 -4.04 -2.11
C GLN A 21 -6.45 -4.52 -3.58
N PRO A 22 -5.91 -3.71 -4.51
CA PRO A 22 -5.56 -4.18 -5.86
C PRO A 22 -4.64 -5.41 -5.83
N LYS A 23 -4.73 -6.27 -6.84
CA LYS A 23 -4.03 -7.58 -6.83
C LYS A 23 -2.56 -7.49 -7.27
N ASP A 24 -2.14 -6.35 -7.76
CA ASP A 24 -0.82 -6.07 -8.35
C ASP A 24 0.18 -5.49 -7.34
N PHE A 25 -0.04 -5.69 -6.03
CA PHE A 25 0.93 -5.30 -5.02
C PHE A 25 2.22 -6.15 -5.13
N VAL A 26 3.36 -5.51 -4.89
CA VAL A 26 4.70 -6.11 -5.06
C VAL A 26 5.37 -6.43 -3.72
N ASP A 27 4.90 -5.82 -2.63
CA ASP A 27 5.43 -6.05 -1.29
C ASP A 27 4.35 -5.81 -0.22
N VAL A 28 4.57 -6.36 0.97
CA VAL A 28 3.70 -6.26 2.14
C VAL A 28 4.53 -6.03 3.40
N ASN A 29 4.15 -5.04 4.19
CA ASN A 29 4.68 -4.82 5.53
C ASN A 29 3.55 -5.02 6.55
N HIS A 30 3.56 -6.17 7.24
CA HIS A 30 2.56 -6.49 8.26
C HIS A 30 2.74 -5.71 9.57
N GLU A 31 3.90 -5.10 9.79
CA GLU A 31 4.25 -4.40 11.03
C GLU A 31 3.98 -2.89 10.95
N HIS A 32 3.68 -2.37 9.76
CA HIS A 32 3.36 -0.95 9.58
C HIS A 32 1.92 -0.63 10.01
N GLY A 33 1.76 0.43 10.82
CA GLY A 33 0.44 0.87 11.29
C GLY A 33 -0.31 -0.19 12.09
N ARG A 34 -1.65 -0.15 12.09
CA ARG A 34 -2.50 -1.12 12.82
C ARG A 34 -2.80 -2.39 12.02
N PHE A 35 -2.82 -2.29 10.70
CA PHE A 35 -3.36 -3.32 9.80
C PHE A 35 -2.36 -3.75 8.71
N GLY A 36 -1.15 -3.21 8.73
CA GLY A 36 -0.14 -3.41 7.71
C GLY A 36 -0.20 -2.37 6.58
N ALA A 37 0.70 -2.54 5.62
CA ALA A 37 0.81 -1.75 4.41
C ALA A 37 1.19 -2.64 3.21
N VAL A 38 0.88 -2.15 2.00
CA VAL A 38 1.22 -2.78 0.72
C VAL A 38 1.93 -1.80 -0.20
N ALA A 39 2.80 -2.32 -1.05
CA ALA A 39 3.56 -1.54 -2.02
C ALA A 39 3.17 -1.86 -3.47
N TYR A 40 3.31 -0.88 -4.36
CA TYR A 40 3.08 -1.03 -5.81
C TYR A 40 4.21 -0.38 -6.61
N ASN A 41 4.45 -0.90 -7.82
CA ASN A 41 5.36 -0.28 -8.82
C ASN A 41 4.70 0.86 -9.61
N ARG A 42 3.53 1.33 -9.13
CA ARG A 42 2.79 2.46 -9.69
C ARG A 42 2.08 3.18 -8.55
N GLU A 43 1.70 4.43 -8.78
CA GLU A 43 0.76 5.07 -7.88
C GLU A 43 -0.65 4.48 -8.07
N LEU A 44 -1.35 4.29 -6.96
CA LEU A 44 -2.77 4.03 -6.97
C LEU A 44 -3.53 5.32 -7.31
N THR A 45 -4.63 5.19 -8.05
CA THR A 45 -5.52 6.31 -8.32
C THR A 45 -6.27 6.72 -7.06
N GLU A 46 -6.81 7.94 -7.04
CA GLU A 46 -7.68 8.39 -5.93
C GLU A 46 -8.88 7.45 -5.73
N GLU A 47 -9.47 6.94 -6.82
CA GLU A 47 -10.57 5.97 -6.76
C GLU A 47 -10.14 4.65 -6.11
N GLU A 48 -8.95 4.14 -6.44
CA GLU A 48 -8.41 2.93 -5.81
C GLU A 48 -8.14 3.16 -4.32
N ILE A 49 -7.53 4.29 -3.97
CA ILE A 49 -7.23 4.66 -2.58
C ILE A 49 -8.53 4.74 -1.76
N GLU A 50 -9.56 5.40 -2.29
CA GLU A 50 -10.86 5.51 -1.64
C GLU A 50 -11.53 4.14 -1.53
N ARG A 51 -11.70 3.43 -2.65
CA ARG A 51 -12.37 2.11 -2.71
C ARG A 51 -11.77 1.08 -1.77
N TYR A 52 -10.45 1.07 -1.65
CA TYR A 52 -9.72 0.11 -0.82
C TYR A 52 -9.39 0.64 0.57
N GLU A 53 -9.82 1.86 0.87
CA GLU A 53 -9.61 2.51 2.17
C GLU A 53 -8.12 2.53 2.57
N LEU A 54 -7.28 2.92 1.62
CA LEU A 54 -5.83 3.01 1.77
C LEU A 54 -5.38 4.44 2.06
N THR A 55 -4.19 4.61 2.63
CA THR A 55 -3.53 5.93 2.77
C THR A 55 -2.12 5.83 2.25
N LYS A 56 -1.71 6.74 1.35
CA LYS A 56 -0.32 6.80 0.88
C LYS A 56 0.61 7.19 2.04
N ILE A 57 1.70 6.45 2.22
CA ILE A 57 2.69 6.69 3.27
C ILE A 57 4.06 6.97 2.65
N ASP A 58 4.81 7.91 3.26
CA ASP A 58 6.21 8.14 2.91
C ASP A 58 7.08 7.23 3.79
N VAL A 59 7.47 6.07 3.26
CA VAL A 59 8.40 5.17 3.95
C VAL A 59 9.81 5.68 3.70
N ARG A 60 10.12 6.84 4.29
CA ARG A 60 11.53 7.20 4.43
C ARG A 60 12.14 6.16 5.35
N LYS A 61 13.03 5.34 4.79
CA LYS A 61 13.98 4.55 5.58
C LYS A 61 14.75 5.56 6.44
N ASP A 62 14.48 5.57 7.75
CA ASP A 62 15.47 6.01 8.74
C ASP A 62 16.75 5.17 8.61
#